data_AF-A0AAU2ZIT1-F1
#
_entry.id   AF-A0AAU2ZIT1-F1
#
_cell.length_a   1.000
_cell.length_b   1.000
_cell.length_c   1.000
_cell.angle_alpha   90.00
_cell.angle_beta   90.00
_cell.angle_gamma   90.00
#
_symmetry.space_group_name_H-M   'P 1'
#
loop_
_entity.id
_entity.type
_entity.pdbx_description
1 polymer ?
#
loop_
_entity_poly.entity_id
_entity_poly.type
_entity_poly.pdbx_seq_one_letter_code
_entity_poly.pdbx_strand_id
1 'polypeptide(L)'
;MATKMDTTVDKNLARLRTAYATLERGDLDACVEMLTENFIANVPGVPDPLYGRETWRLGAQAMLEGFPDLQINVEDMFGVDDNVAVRVHFRGTHRGDFQGVAATDRQVSFRSIEIYRIDGDKIAEEWVAPDMISLMQQISSPPATDQ
;
A
#
# COMPACT_ATOMS: atom_id res chain seq x y z
N MET A 1 24.17 -30.71 -3.16
CA MET A 1 23.41 -29.45 -3.33
C MET A 1 22.41 -29.38 -2.21
N ALA A 2 22.52 -28.43 -1.29
CA ALA A 2 21.54 -28.26 -0.21
C ALA A 2 20.37 -27.43 -0.74
N THR A 3 19.17 -28.02 -0.75
CA THR A 3 17.92 -27.29 -0.93
C THR A 3 17.84 -26.23 0.17
N LYS A 4 17.86 -24.95 -0.19
CA LYS A 4 17.66 -23.85 0.76
C LYS A 4 16.25 -24.05 1.35
N MET A 5 16.15 -24.44 2.62
CA MET A 5 14.85 -24.49 3.30
C MET A 5 14.30 -23.07 3.33
N ASP A 6 13.06 -22.89 2.85
CA ASP A 6 12.37 -21.59 2.94
C ASP A 6 12.29 -21.17 4.40
N THR A 7 12.93 -20.05 4.71
CA THR A 7 12.89 -19.46 6.04
C THR A 7 11.51 -18.84 6.29
N THR A 8 11.13 -18.62 7.55
CA THR A 8 9.92 -17.86 7.90
C THR A 8 9.90 -16.50 7.18
N VAL A 9 11.06 -15.84 7.07
CA VAL A 9 11.22 -14.59 6.33
C VAL A 9 10.88 -14.77 4.84
N ASP A 10 11.38 -15.81 4.16
CA ASP A 10 11.07 -16.05 2.74
C ASP A 10 9.55 -16.19 2.49
N LYS A 11 8.84 -16.86 3.41
CA LYS A 11 7.36 -16.96 3.37
C LYS A 11 6.68 -15.61 3.59
N ASN A 12 7.18 -14.81 4.53
CA ASN A 12 6.66 -13.47 4.81
C ASN A 12 6.84 -12.52 3.61
N LEU A 13 8.01 -12.58 2.95
CA LEU A 13 8.27 -11.84 1.70
C LEU A 13 7.30 -12.27 0.59
N ALA A 14 7.13 -13.58 0.38
CA ALA A 14 6.19 -14.09 -0.63
C ALA A 14 4.74 -13.68 -0.37
N ARG A 15 4.34 -13.62 0.91
CA ARG A 15 3.02 -13.16 1.34
C ARG A 15 2.80 -11.70 0.97
N LEU A 16 3.74 -10.80 1.27
CA LEU A 16 3.58 -9.39 0.90
C LEU A 16 3.61 -9.16 -0.61
N ARG A 17 4.42 -9.92 -1.37
CA ARG A 17 4.36 -9.85 -2.84
C ARG A 17 2.98 -10.22 -3.36
N THR A 18 2.37 -11.25 -2.79
CA THR A 18 0.98 -11.62 -3.10
C THR A 18 0.01 -10.51 -2.71
N ALA A 19 0.21 -9.87 -1.55
CA ALA A 19 -0.67 -8.79 -1.07
C ALA A 19 -0.67 -7.59 -2.04
N TYR A 20 0.50 -7.10 -2.45
CA TYR A 20 0.60 -6.02 -3.43
C TYR A 20 0.02 -6.39 -4.79
N ALA A 21 0.29 -7.61 -5.28
CA ALA A 21 -0.28 -8.06 -6.55
C ALA A 21 -1.81 -8.16 -6.50
N THR A 22 -2.37 -8.53 -5.35
CA THR A 22 -3.82 -8.61 -5.14
C THR A 22 -4.46 -7.22 -5.06
N LEU A 23 -3.80 -6.28 -4.39
CA LEU A 23 -4.23 -4.88 -4.36
C LEU A 23 -4.19 -4.24 -5.75
N GLU A 24 -3.13 -4.46 -6.52
CA GLU A 24 -3.01 -3.95 -7.91
C GLU A 24 -4.15 -4.45 -8.81
N ARG A 25 -4.63 -5.69 -8.59
CA ARG A 25 -5.80 -6.24 -9.31
C ARG A 25 -7.14 -5.70 -8.80
N GLY A 26 -7.15 -4.91 -7.74
CA GLY A 26 -8.37 -4.36 -7.11
C GLY A 26 -9.19 -5.37 -6.31
N ASP A 27 -8.63 -6.53 -5.96
CA ASP A 27 -9.34 -7.57 -5.22
C ASP A 27 -9.30 -7.30 -3.71
N LEU A 28 -10.15 -6.36 -3.27
CA LEU A 28 -10.23 -5.91 -1.87
C LEU A 28 -10.67 -7.03 -0.92
N ASP A 29 -11.54 -7.94 -1.36
CA ASP A 29 -11.98 -9.06 -0.53
C ASP A 29 -10.81 -10.00 -0.22
N ALA A 30 -10.02 -10.35 -1.24
CA ALA A 30 -8.82 -11.14 -1.03
C ALA A 30 -7.76 -10.39 -0.18
N CYS A 31 -7.61 -9.08 -0.36
CA CYS A 31 -6.71 -8.29 0.50
C CYS A 31 -7.11 -8.36 1.97
N VAL A 32 -8.39 -8.15 2.29
CA VAL A 32 -8.92 -8.20 3.65
C VAL A 32 -8.75 -9.60 4.27
N GLU A 33 -8.85 -10.65 3.48
CA GLU A 33 -8.57 -12.02 3.94
C GLU A 33 -7.09 -12.29 4.24
N MET A 34 -6.17 -11.49 3.73
CA MET A 34 -4.75 -11.59 4.09
C MET A 34 -4.41 -10.89 5.43
N LEU A 35 -5.34 -10.09 5.97
CA LEU A 35 -5.17 -9.36 7.22
C LEU A 35 -5.74 -10.15 8.42
N THR A 36 -5.14 -9.99 9.58
CA THR A 36 -5.75 -10.47 10.83
C THR A 36 -7.06 -9.72 11.11
N GLU A 37 -7.96 -10.31 11.88
CA GLU A 37 -9.22 -9.65 12.29
C GLU A 37 -8.92 -8.35 13.06
N ASN A 38 -7.94 -8.41 13.96
CA ASN A 38 -7.47 -7.29 14.78
C ASN A 38 -6.30 -6.51 14.12
N PHE A 39 -6.30 -6.41 12.79
CA PHE A 39 -5.26 -5.68 12.06
C PHE A 39 -5.08 -4.25 12.57
N ILE A 40 -3.84 -3.79 12.63
CA ILE A 40 -3.49 -2.44 13.10
C ILE A 40 -2.81 -1.68 11.97
N ALA A 41 -3.33 -0.50 11.61
CA ALA A 41 -2.69 0.39 10.65
C ALA A 41 -2.16 1.65 11.34
N ASN A 42 -0.85 1.87 11.23
CA ASN A 42 -0.18 3.07 11.70
C ASN A 42 0.06 4.01 10.51
N VAL A 43 -0.77 5.05 10.40
CA VAL A 43 -0.82 5.95 9.24
C VAL A 43 -0.30 7.35 9.62
N PRO A 44 0.62 7.97 8.84
CA PRO A 44 1.12 9.30 9.12
C PRO A 44 0.00 10.34 9.16
N GLY A 45 0.04 11.22 10.17
CA GLY A 45 -0.98 12.25 10.37
C GLY A 45 -2.21 11.81 11.16
N VAL A 46 -2.37 10.51 11.43
CA VAL A 46 -3.37 9.99 12.37
C VAL A 46 -2.71 9.80 13.75
N PRO A 47 -3.20 10.46 14.83
CA PRO A 47 -2.56 10.39 16.15
C PRO A 47 -2.56 9.00 16.78
N ASP A 48 -3.64 8.24 16.57
CA ASP A 48 -3.83 6.91 17.13
C ASP A 48 -3.88 5.85 16.01
N PRO A 49 -3.42 4.62 16.26
CA PRO A 49 -3.53 3.54 15.29
C PRO A 49 -4.99 3.27 14.91
N LEU A 50 -5.20 2.88 13.65
CA LEU A 50 -6.50 2.44 13.16
C LEU A 50 -6.62 0.94 13.40
N TYR A 51 -7.77 0.51 13.95
CA TYR A 51 -8.00 -0.88 14.35
C TYR A 51 -9.05 -1.54 13.47
N GLY A 52 -8.75 -2.76 13.02
CA GLY A 52 -9.64 -3.62 12.25
C GLY A 52 -9.37 -3.52 10.75
N ARG A 53 -9.40 -4.69 10.09
CA ARG A 53 -9.19 -4.84 8.64
C ARG A 53 -10.19 -4.08 7.75
N GLU A 54 -11.37 -3.77 8.27
CA GLU A 54 -12.37 -2.95 7.56
C GLU A 54 -11.97 -1.48 7.45
N THR A 55 -11.27 -0.93 8.45
CA THR A 55 -10.76 0.45 8.34
C THR A 55 -9.67 0.55 7.29
N TRP A 56 -8.81 -0.46 7.19
CA TRP A 56 -7.85 -0.58 6.10
C TRP A 56 -8.55 -0.67 4.73
N ARG A 57 -9.62 -1.47 4.62
CA ARG A 57 -10.39 -1.63 3.38
C ARG A 57 -10.90 -0.30 2.84
N LEU A 58 -11.40 0.59 3.70
CA LEU A 58 -11.90 1.91 3.28
C LEU A 58 -10.79 2.77 2.67
N GLY A 59 -9.58 2.75 3.25
CA GLY A 59 -8.43 3.47 2.70
C GLY A 59 -7.96 2.89 1.36
N ALA A 60 -7.88 1.57 1.25
CA ALA A 60 -7.52 0.89 0.01
C ALA A 60 -8.55 1.14 -1.10
N GLN A 61 -9.84 1.12 -0.76
CA GLN A 61 -10.92 1.45 -1.67
C GLN A 61 -10.81 2.88 -2.20
N ALA A 62 -10.60 3.87 -1.32
CA ALA A 62 -10.44 5.26 -1.73
C ALA A 62 -9.23 5.45 -2.68
N MET A 63 -8.13 4.73 -2.44
CA MET A 63 -6.97 4.73 -3.35
C MET A 63 -7.33 4.19 -4.74
N LEU A 64 -8.00 3.03 -4.81
CA LEU A 64 -8.38 2.42 -6.09
C LEU A 64 -9.45 3.21 -6.83
N GLU A 65 -10.38 3.87 -6.12
CA GLU A 65 -11.36 4.77 -6.71
C GLU A 65 -10.70 6.03 -7.28
N GLY A 66 -9.76 6.63 -6.54
CA GLY A 66 -8.99 7.79 -7.01
C GLY A 66 -8.08 7.47 -8.20
N PHE A 67 -7.48 6.28 -8.21
CA PHE A 67 -6.50 5.82 -9.19
C PHE A 67 -6.87 4.42 -9.74
N PRO A 68 -7.87 4.31 -10.62
CA PRO A 68 -8.40 3.02 -11.07
C PRO A 68 -7.45 2.20 -11.94
N ASP A 69 -6.38 2.81 -12.43
CA ASP A 69 -5.28 2.19 -13.17
C ASP A 69 -3.98 2.13 -12.34
N LEU A 70 -4.11 2.03 -11.01
CA LEU A 70 -2.98 1.94 -10.08
C LEU A 70 -2.04 0.77 -10.46
N GLN A 71 -0.76 1.08 -10.56
CA GLN A 71 0.34 0.15 -10.72
C GLN A 71 1.24 0.20 -9.49
N ILE A 72 1.64 -0.96 -9.00
CA ILE A 72 2.39 -1.14 -7.76
C ILE A 72 3.69 -1.88 -8.06
N ASN A 73 4.81 -1.18 -7.96
CA ASN A 73 6.14 -1.76 -8.16
C ASN A 73 6.90 -1.84 -6.85
N VAL A 74 7.09 -3.06 -6.33
CA VAL A 74 7.98 -3.33 -5.18
C VAL A 74 9.44 -3.13 -5.62
N GLU A 75 10.08 -2.06 -5.14
CA GLU A 75 11.48 -1.72 -5.47
C GLU A 75 12.48 -2.48 -4.59
N ASP A 76 12.23 -2.55 -3.28
CA ASP A 76 13.02 -3.33 -2.32
C ASP A 76 12.09 -4.06 -1.35
N MET A 77 12.52 -5.23 -0.88
CA MET A 77 11.81 -5.98 0.15
C MET A 77 12.77 -6.87 0.93
N PHE A 78 12.81 -6.71 2.25
CA PHE A 78 13.69 -7.47 3.14
C PHE A 78 13.04 -7.61 4.52
N GLY A 79 13.45 -8.60 5.31
CA GLY A 79 12.83 -8.85 6.60
C GLY A 79 13.75 -9.52 7.60
N VAL A 80 13.30 -9.50 8.85
CA VAL A 80 13.91 -10.17 10.00
C VAL A 80 12.79 -10.66 10.89
N ASP A 81 12.90 -11.92 11.33
CA ASP A 81 11.84 -12.61 12.09
C ASP A 81 10.48 -12.47 11.38
N ASP A 82 9.52 -11.85 12.05
CA ASP A 82 8.15 -11.65 11.55
C ASP A 82 7.94 -10.28 10.88
N ASN A 83 8.97 -9.44 10.79
CA ASN A 83 8.86 -8.11 10.21
C ASN A 83 9.44 -8.07 8.79
N VAL A 84 8.74 -7.35 7.90
CA VAL A 84 9.18 -7.11 6.53
C VAL A 84 9.10 -5.62 6.22
N ALA A 85 10.21 -5.05 5.76
CA ALA A 85 10.27 -3.69 5.23
C ALA A 85 10.16 -3.74 3.69
N VAL A 86 9.43 -2.78 3.13
CA VAL A 86 9.16 -2.65 1.71
C VAL A 86 9.38 -1.20 1.28
N ARG A 87 10.10 -1.02 0.17
CA ARG A 87 10.05 0.23 -0.60
C ARG A 87 9.24 -0.02 -1.85
N VAL A 88 8.16 0.73 -2.03
CA VAL A 88 7.19 0.52 -3.10
C VAL A 88 6.95 1.81 -3.87
N HIS A 89 6.82 1.69 -5.19
CA HIS A 89 6.53 2.78 -6.11
C HIS A 89 5.14 2.59 -6.73
N PHE A 90 4.26 3.54 -6.44
CA PHE A 90 2.92 3.63 -7.00
C PHE A 90 2.89 4.57 -8.21
N ARG A 91 2.15 4.17 -9.26
CA ARG A 91 1.82 5.01 -10.42
C ARG A 91 0.35 4.83 -10.77
N GLY A 92 -0.25 5.84 -11.39
CA GLY A 92 -1.63 5.74 -11.87
C GLY A 92 -2.11 7.07 -12.46
N THR A 93 -3.39 7.15 -12.79
CA THR A 93 -4.06 8.34 -13.29
C THR A 93 -5.15 8.76 -12.31
N HIS A 94 -5.14 10.02 -11.88
CA HIS A 94 -6.14 10.56 -10.96
C HIS A 94 -7.50 10.74 -11.65
N ARG A 95 -8.36 9.71 -11.61
CA ARG A 95 -9.63 9.62 -12.34
C ARG A 95 -10.88 9.55 -11.45
N GLY A 96 -10.70 9.36 -10.14
CA GLY A 96 -11.77 9.54 -9.15
C GLY A 96 -11.44 10.66 -8.18
N ASP A 97 -12.35 10.91 -7.26
CA ASP A 97 -12.12 11.87 -6.19
C ASP A 97 -11.15 11.25 -5.16
N PHE A 98 -10.11 11.98 -4.78
CA PHE A 98 -9.14 11.53 -3.78
C PHE A 98 -8.83 12.64 -2.78
N GLN A 99 -8.97 12.35 -1.49
CA GLN A 99 -8.68 13.29 -0.38
C GLN A 99 -9.32 14.68 -0.57
N GLY A 100 -10.56 14.71 -1.09
CA GLY A 100 -11.33 15.95 -1.34
C GLY A 100 -10.95 16.70 -2.62
N VAL A 101 -10.06 16.15 -3.45
CA VAL A 101 -9.69 16.69 -4.76
C VAL A 101 -10.44 15.90 -5.84
N ALA A 102 -11.19 16.59 -6.69
CA ALA A 102 -11.88 15.96 -7.81
C ALA A 102 -10.89 15.44 -8.87
N ALA A 103 -11.31 14.44 -9.63
CA ALA A 103 -10.52 13.85 -10.72
C ALA A 103 -9.88 14.91 -11.63
N THR A 104 -8.59 14.74 -11.93
CA THR A 104 -7.80 15.70 -12.73
C THR A 104 -7.26 15.13 -14.04
N ASP A 105 -7.40 13.83 -14.24
CA ASP A 105 -6.84 13.05 -15.36
C ASP A 105 -5.31 13.14 -15.50
N ARG A 106 -4.62 13.50 -14.42
CA ARG A 106 -3.15 13.55 -14.39
C ARG A 106 -2.54 12.24 -13.98
N GLN A 107 -1.41 11.93 -14.60
CA GLN A 107 -0.54 10.87 -14.12
C GLN A 107 0.10 11.28 -12.80
N VAL A 108 0.17 10.31 -11.89
CA VAL A 108 0.85 10.45 -10.61
C VAL A 108 1.93 9.40 -10.45
N SER A 109 2.95 9.76 -9.67
CA SER A 109 4.03 8.87 -9.28
C SER A 109 4.49 9.23 -7.87
N PHE A 110 4.40 8.29 -6.94
CA PHE A 110 4.81 8.49 -5.55
C PHE A 110 5.32 7.19 -4.92
N ARG A 111 6.15 7.31 -3.89
CA ARG A 111 6.73 6.16 -3.18
C ARG A 111 6.19 6.05 -1.77
N SER A 112 6.27 4.85 -1.22
CA SER A 112 6.03 4.58 0.19
C SER A 112 7.16 3.70 0.73
N ILE A 113 7.51 3.93 1.99
CA ILE A 113 8.29 2.97 2.79
C ILE A 113 7.35 2.39 3.83
N GLU A 114 7.25 1.07 3.83
CA GLU A 114 6.24 0.36 4.61
C GLU A 114 6.92 -0.73 5.42
N ILE A 115 6.48 -0.93 6.65
CA ILE A 115 6.90 -2.04 7.49
C ILE A 115 5.66 -2.83 7.87
N TYR A 116 5.74 -4.15 7.77
CA TYR A 116 4.68 -5.06 8.12
C TYR A 116 5.15 -6.03 9.18
N ARG A 117 4.31 -6.28 10.17
CA ARG A 117 4.44 -7.42 11.07
C ARG A 117 3.48 -8.52 10.67
N ILE A 118 4.00 -9.72 10.52
CA ILE A 118 3.24 -10.92 10.17
C ILE A 118 2.95 -11.71 11.45
N ASP A 119 1.78 -12.32 11.53
CA ASP A 119 1.41 -13.25 12.59
C ASP A 119 0.87 -14.54 11.96
N GLY A 120 1.67 -15.61 12.05
CA GLY A 120 1.40 -16.87 11.39
C GLY A 120 1.27 -16.74 9.88
N ASP A 121 0.03 -16.82 9.38
CA ASP A 121 -0.28 -16.74 7.96
C ASP A 121 -0.91 -15.42 7.49
N LYS A 122 -1.07 -14.44 8.40
CA LYS A 122 -1.74 -13.16 8.11
C LYS A 122 -0.87 -11.95 8.45
N ILE A 123 -1.16 -10.83 7.80
CA ILE A 123 -0.55 -9.53 8.10
C ILE A 123 -1.28 -8.97 9.32
N ALA A 124 -0.55 -8.69 10.39
CA ALA A 124 -1.13 -8.28 11.67
C ALA A 124 -1.08 -6.76 11.89
N GLU A 125 -0.07 -6.10 11.35
CA GLU A 125 0.15 -4.68 11.56
C GLU A 125 0.98 -4.08 10.44
N GLU A 126 0.71 -2.83 10.11
CA GLU A 126 1.51 -2.03 9.18
C GLU A 126 1.90 -0.67 9.78
N TRP A 127 3.07 -0.19 9.36
CA TRP A 127 3.48 1.20 9.45
C TRP A 127 3.77 1.68 8.04
N VAL A 128 3.01 2.65 7.56
CA VAL A 128 3.14 3.17 6.20
C VAL A 128 3.70 4.58 6.21
N ALA A 129 4.45 4.95 5.18
CA ALA A 129 4.95 6.31 5.00
C ALA A 129 4.91 6.70 3.51
N PRO A 130 3.72 6.88 2.94
CA PRO A 130 3.57 7.34 1.56
C PRO A 130 3.99 8.80 1.45
N ASP A 131 4.65 9.17 0.35
CA ASP A 131 4.95 10.56 0.00
C ASP A 131 3.68 11.30 -0.45
N MET A 132 2.81 11.55 0.53
CA MET A 132 1.52 12.18 0.33
C MET A 132 1.66 13.65 -0.05
N ILE A 133 2.76 14.31 0.33
CA ILE A 133 3.04 15.69 -0.07
C ILE A 133 3.22 15.74 -1.59
N SER A 134 4.08 14.89 -2.15
CA SER A 134 4.28 14.83 -3.60
C SER A 134 3.02 14.40 -4.34
N LEU A 135 2.25 13.45 -3.81
CA LEU A 135 0.99 13.02 -4.44
C LEU A 135 -0.03 14.17 -4.50
N MET A 136 -0.28 14.84 -3.36
CA MET A 136 -1.24 15.94 -3.29
C MET A 136 -0.82 17.12 -4.18
N GLN A 137 0.47 17.43 -4.27
CA GLN A 137 0.96 18.47 -5.19
C GLN A 137 0.66 18.16 -6.66
N GLN A 138 0.79 16.88 -7.08
CA GLN A 138 0.51 16.43 -8.44
C GLN A 138 -0.98 16.59 -8.80
N ILE A 139 -1.89 16.34 -7.85
CA ILE A 139 -3.34 16.38 -8.10
C ILE A 139 -4.00 17.73 -7.77
N SER A 140 -3.42 18.57 -6.92
CA SER A 140 -4.03 19.83 -6.49
C SER A 140 -3.53 21.08 -7.22
N SER A 141 -2.37 21.03 -7.87
CA SER A 141 -1.85 22.21 -8.60
C SER A 141 -2.67 22.48 -9.86
N PRO A 142 -2.85 23.72 -10.34
CA PRO A 142 -3.30 23.94 -11.73
C PRO A 142 -2.27 23.34 -12.71
N PRO A 143 -2.69 22.92 -13.93
CA PRO A 143 -1.72 22.42 -14.91
C PRO A 143 -0.67 23.50 -15.15
N ALA A 144 0.59 23.12 -15.32
CA ALA A 144 1.62 24.07 -15.73
C ALA A 144 1.16 24.69 -17.06
N THR A 145 0.87 25.98 -17.05
CA THR A 145 0.61 26.71 -18.28
C THR A 145 1.92 26.69 -19.06
N ASP A 146 1.96 25.96 -20.17
CA ASP A 146 3.05 26.10 -21.13
C ASP A 146 3.15 27.59 -21.50
N GLN A 147 4.31 28.21 -21.25
CA GLN A 147 4.69 29.49 -21.84
C GLN A 147 5.33 29.26 -23.20
#